data_AF-A0A5K1B1P4-F1
#
_entry.id   AF-A0A5K1B1P4-F1
#
_cell.length_a   1.000
_cell.length_b   1.000
_cell.length_c   1.000
_cell.angle_alpha   90.00
_cell.angle_beta   90.00
_cell.angle_gamma   90.00
#
_symmetry.space_group_name_H-M   'P 1'
#
loop_
_entity.id
_entity.type
_entity.pdbx_description
1 polymer ?
#
loop_
_entity_poly.entity_id
_entity_poly.type
_entity_poly.pdbx_seq_one_letter_code
_entity_poly.pdbx_strand_id
1 'polypeptide(L)' 'VRKEILLGSSDLKPFRNHSSQMAALDYMVSLESDVFIPTYDGNMAKVVEGHR' A
#
# COMPACT_ATOMS: atom_id res chain seq x y z
N VAL A 1 -9.17 6.86 3.22
CA VAL A 1 -9.82 6.31 2.00
C VAL A 1 -9.51 4.81 1.97
N ARG A 2 -10.45 3.95 1.56
CA ARG A 2 -10.22 2.49 1.46
C ARG A 2 -9.94 2.09 0.01
N LYS A 3 -9.16 1.02 -0.21
CA LYS A 3 -8.82 0.54 -1.56
C LYS A 3 -10.06 0.18 -2.38
N GLU A 4 -11.10 -0.34 -1.75
CA GLU A 4 -12.36 -0.72 -2.39
C GLU A 4 -13.19 0.48 -2.88
N ILE A 5 -12.79 1.70 -2.53
CA ILE A 5 -13.39 2.94 -3.05
C ILE A 5 -12.75 3.34 -4.38
N LEU A 6 -11.48 2.95 -4.60
CA LEU A 6 -10.68 3.34 -5.78
C LEU A 6 -10.60 2.24 -6.84
N LEU A 7 -10.71 0.98 -6.43
CA LEU A 7 -10.55 -0.19 -7.29
C LEU A 7 -11.80 -1.06 -7.30
N GLY A 8 -12.06 -1.71 -8.44
CA GLY A 8 -13.14 -2.67 -8.57
C GLY A 8 -12.88 -3.93 -7.74
N SER A 9 -13.95 -4.66 -7.42
CA SER A 9 -13.82 -5.94 -6.69
C SER A 9 -13.05 -6.99 -7.49
N SER A 10 -13.11 -6.93 -8.82
CA SER A 10 -12.31 -7.75 -9.75
C SER A 10 -10.81 -7.52 -9.59
N ASP A 11 -10.41 -6.26 -9.38
CA ASP A 11 -9.00 -5.85 -9.39
C ASP A 11 -8.31 -6.26 -8.08
N LEU A 12 -9.06 -6.25 -6.98
CA LEU A 12 -8.58 -6.68 -5.67
C LEU A 12 -8.70 -8.19 -5.45
N LYS A 13 -9.51 -8.90 -6.24
CA LYS A 13 -9.76 -10.34 -6.08
C LYS A 13 -8.48 -11.19 -6.05
N PRO A 14 -7.46 -10.96 -6.91
CA PRO A 14 -6.22 -11.74 -6.90
C PRO A 14 -5.42 -11.63 -5.60
N PHE A 15 -5.57 -10.52 -4.87
CA PHE A 15 -4.79 -10.23 -3.67
C PHE A 15 -5.54 -10.54 -2.38
N ARG A 16 -6.83 -10.92 -2.46
CA ARG A 16 -7.61 -11.32 -1.28
C ARG A 16 -6.96 -12.51 -0.60
N ASN A 17 -6.88 -12.47 0.74
CA ASN A 17 -6.21 -13.47 1.58
C ASN A 17 -4.68 -13.59 1.34
N HIS A 18 -4.08 -12.72 0.53
CA HIS A 18 -2.64 -12.64 0.32
C HIS A 18 -2.10 -11.35 0.94
N SER A 19 -2.02 -11.30 2.27
CA SER A 19 -1.67 -10.09 3.03
C SER A 19 -0.35 -9.45 2.60
N SER A 20 0.70 -10.25 2.36
CA SER A 20 1.99 -9.73 1.88
C SER A 20 1.88 -9.08 0.51
N GLN A 21 1.07 -9.63 -0.40
CA GLN A 21 0.86 -9.04 -1.72
C GLN A 21 0.02 -7.76 -1.63
N MET A 22 -1.00 -7.75 -0.75
CA MET A 22 -1.77 -6.54 -0.45
C MET A 22 -0.89 -5.42 0.12
N ALA A 23 0.05 -5.76 0.99
CA ALA A 23 1.02 -4.80 1.54
C ALA A 23 2.03 -4.32 0.48
N ALA A 24 2.45 -5.19 -0.46
CA ALA A 24 3.28 -4.78 -1.58
C ALA A 24 2.58 -3.73 -2.47
N LEU A 25 1.26 -3.83 -2.65
CA LEU A 25 0.49 -2.79 -3.34
C LEU A 25 0.52 -1.46 -2.58
N ASP A 26 0.35 -1.47 -1.26
CA ASP A 26 0.49 -0.25 -0.44
C ASP A 26 1.88 0.36 -0.60
N TYR A 27 2.90 -0.48 -0.70
CA TYR A 27 4.29 -0.06 -0.83
C TYR A 27 4.55 0.62 -2.16
N MET A 28 4.20 -0.03 -3.27
CA MET A 28 4.38 0.53 -4.62
C MET A 28 3.65 1.88 -4.76
N VAL A 29 2.39 1.96 -4.30
CA VAL A 29 1.65 3.24 -4.35
C VAL A 29 2.31 4.29 -3.46
N SER A 30 2.78 3.92 -2.27
CA SER A 30 3.46 4.86 -1.35
C SER A 30 4.78 5.37 -1.92
N LEU A 31 5.52 4.57 -2.69
CA LEU A 31 6.74 5.01 -3.35
C LEU A 31 6.46 6.02 -4.47
N GLU A 32 5.49 5.71 -5.34
CA GLU A 32 5.18 6.51 -6.54
C GLU A 32 4.34 7.76 -6.23
N SER A 33 3.87 7.94 -4.99
CA SER A 33 3.05 9.09 -4.60
C SER A 33 3.90 10.33 -4.31
N ASP A 34 3.41 11.51 -4.68
CA ASP A 34 4.08 12.79 -4.33
C ASP A 34 4.19 12.98 -2.81
N VAL A 35 3.18 12.56 -2.07
CA VAL A 35 3.09 12.71 -0.61
C VAL A 35 2.82 11.36 0.04
N PHE A 36 3.59 11.04 1.08
CA PHE A 36 3.42 9.88 1.92
C PHE A 36 3.20 10.30 3.38
N ILE A 37 2.14 9.80 4.02
CA ILE A 37 1.80 10.09 5.41
C ILE A 37 1.57 8.75 6.13
N PRO A 38 2.56 8.23 6.88
CA PRO A 38 2.37 7.03 7.67
C PRO A 38 1.53 7.31 8.91
N THR A 39 0.72 6.35 9.34
CA THR A 39 -0.04 6.45 10.60
C THR A 39 0.86 6.30 11.83
N TYR A 40 1.94 5.51 11.72
CA TYR A 40 2.97 5.34 12.74
C TYR A 40 4.30 4.96 12.07
N ASP A 41 5.42 5.16 12.76
CA ASP A 41 6.81 4.94 12.32
C ASP A 41 7.23 3.45 12.28
N GLY A 42 6.33 2.61 11.78
CA GLY A 42 6.51 1.15 11.69
C GLY A 42 7.46 0.69 10.60
N ASN A 43 7.57 -0.63 10.45
CA ASN A 43 8.40 -1.26 9.41
C ASN A 43 8.07 -0.72 8.01
N MET A 44 6.79 -0.55 7.70
CA MET A 44 6.37 0.01 6.42
C MET A 44 6.87 1.43 6.19
N ALA A 45 6.77 2.30 7.22
CA ALA A 45 7.25 3.68 7.14
C ALA A 45 8.76 3.70 6.88
N LYS A 46 9.53 2.92 7.64
CA LYS A 46 10.99 2.81 7.50
C LYS A 46 11.43 2.31 6.13
N VAL A 47 10.71 1.34 5.56
CA VAL A 47 11.04 0.81 4.22
C VAL A 47 10.72 1.84 3.13
N VAL A 48 9.60 2.55 3.21
CA VAL A 48 9.24 3.62 2.24
C VAL A 48 10.20 4.80 2.35
N GLU A 49 10.48 5.29 3.55
CA GLU A 49 11.43 6.39 3.80
C GLU A 49 12.85 6.02 3.37
N GLY A 50 13.30 4.78 3.56
CA GLY A 50 14.62 4.34 3.12
C GLY A 50 14.78 4.26 1.61
N HIS A 51 13.69 4.26 0.84
CA HIS A 51 13.71 4.19 -0.62
C HIS A 51 13.47 5.55 -1.30
N ARG A 52 12.75 6.47 -0.66
CA ARG A 52 12.43 7.80 -1.20
C ARG A 52 13.58 8.79 -0.99
#